data_AF-A0A356HTU9-F1
#
_entry.id   AF-A0A356HTU9-F1
#
_cell.length_a   1.000
_cell.length_b   1.000
_cell.length_c   1.000
_cell.angle_alpha   90.00
_cell.angle_beta   90.00
_cell.angle_gamma   90.00
#
_symmetry.space_group_name_H-M   'P 1'
#
loop_
_entity.id
_entity.type
_entity.pdbx_description
1 polymer ?
#
loop_
_entity_poly.entity_id
_entity_poly.type
_entity_poly.pdbx_seq_one_letter_code
_entity_poly.pdbx_strand_id
1 'polypeptide(L)'
;MKHKTSTRIKVIDALLSGREICAGPFSCEIRCADTTVTKILKDLGNALTTRVCKTEPGKRRLYYSITEHNAVLQMRNRIRRGSLSQNLRPVPPKAAFDALLRTWGIRHPMNHDLPGRVHRIEIAEDQLFEEAA
;
A
#
# COMPACT_ATOMS: atom_id res chain seq x y z
N MET A 1 6.17 -11.47 9.23
CA MET A 1 5.00 -11.29 8.33
C MET A 1 5.49 -10.93 6.93
N LYS A 2 5.16 -11.71 5.89
CA LYS A 2 5.52 -11.36 4.51
C LYS A 2 4.67 -10.17 4.06
N HIS A 3 5.27 -8.99 3.95
CA HIS A 3 4.56 -7.82 3.41
C HIS A 3 4.15 -8.11 1.97
N LYS A 4 2.84 -8.21 1.71
CA LYS A 4 2.30 -8.39 0.36
C LYS A 4 2.57 -7.12 -0.43
N THR A 5 3.54 -7.16 -1.34
CA THR A 5 3.85 -6.04 -2.22
C THR A 5 2.75 -5.87 -3.25
N SER A 6 2.23 -4.65 -3.39
CA SER A 6 1.21 -4.31 -4.38
C SER A 6 1.72 -4.55 -5.79
N THR A 7 0.85 -5.01 -6.69
CA THR A 7 1.14 -5.18 -8.13
C THR A 7 1.73 -3.91 -8.74
N ARG A 8 1.25 -2.73 -8.31
CA ARG A 8 1.77 -1.43 -8.76
C ARG A 8 3.23 -1.23 -8.39
N ILE A 9 3.63 -1.62 -7.18
CA ILE A 9 5.02 -1.53 -6.72
C ILE A 9 5.90 -2.47 -7.54
N LYS A 10 5.44 -3.70 -7.81
CA LYS A 10 6.20 -4.67 -8.63
C LYS A 10 6.47 -4.15 -10.04
N VAL A 11 5.47 -3.55 -10.69
CA VAL A 11 5.63 -2.95 -12.02
C VAL A 11 6.63 -1.80 -11.98
N ILE A 12 6.49 -0.89 -11.02
CA ILE A 12 7.35 0.30 -10.94
C ILE A 12 8.79 -0.07 -10.56
N ASP A 13 8.99 -0.97 -9.60
CA ASP A 13 10.31 -1.42 -9.19
C ASP A 13 11.04 -2.14 -10.35
N ALA A 14 10.31 -2.92 -11.18
CA ALA A 14 10.88 -3.55 -12.37
C ALA A 14 11.27 -2.52 -13.46
N LEU A 15 10.49 -1.45 -13.63
CA LEU A 15 10.87 -0.36 -14.53
C LEU A 15 12.12 0.36 -14.00
N LEU A 16 12.17 0.66 -12.70
CA LEU A 16 13.30 1.34 -12.05
C LEU A 16 14.58 0.49 -12.07
N SER A 17 14.48 -0.83 -12.15
CA SER A 17 15.65 -1.70 -12.36
C SER A 17 16.17 -1.70 -13.81
N GLY A 18 15.61 -0.86 -14.69
CA GLY A 18 16.01 -0.74 -16.10
C GLY A 18 15.42 -1.83 -17.01
N ARG A 19 14.43 -2.60 -16.55
CA ARG A 19 13.82 -3.67 -17.36
C ARG A 19 12.77 -3.09 -18.29
N GLU A 20 12.78 -3.51 -19.55
CA GLU A 20 11.68 -3.24 -20.47
C GLU A 20 10.49 -4.17 -20.17
N ILE A 21 9.30 -3.59 -20.01
CA ILE A 21 8.11 -4.33 -19.61
C ILE A 21 7.11 -4.44 -20.75
N CYS A 22 6.67 -5.65 -21.05
CA CYS A 22 5.48 -5.90 -21.86
C CYS A 22 4.36 -6.42 -20.95
N ALA A 23 3.15 -5.87 -21.07
CA ALA A 23 2.07 -6.10 -20.13
C ALA A 23 1.68 -7.59 -20.00
N GLY A 24 1.46 -8.28 -21.12
CA GLY A 24 1.11 -9.71 -21.12
C GLY A 24 2.15 -10.60 -20.44
N PRO A 25 3.40 -10.68 -20.93
CA PRO A 25 4.45 -11.51 -20.32
C PRO A 25 4.70 -11.18 -18.85
N PHE A 26 4.71 -9.90 -18.48
CA PHE A 26 4.95 -9.47 -17.11
C PHE A 26 3.79 -9.80 -16.18
N SER A 27 2.55 -9.72 -16.67
CA SER A 27 1.35 -10.09 -15.92
C SER A 27 1.36 -11.58 -15.52
N CYS A 28 1.85 -12.46 -16.41
CA CYS A 28 2.04 -13.88 -16.13
C CYS A 28 3.10 -14.11 -15.03
N GLU A 29 4.21 -13.37 -15.07
CA GLU A 29 5.30 -13.45 -14.09
C GLU A 29 4.81 -13.05 -12.68
N ILE A 30 4.06 -11.95 -12.57
CA ILE A 30 3.57 -11.46 -11.27
C ILE A 30 2.21 -12.05 -10.86
N ARG A 31 1.67 -12.97 -11.66
CA ARG A 31 0.36 -13.64 -11.50
C ARG A 31 -0.79 -12.63 -11.28
N CYS A 32 -0.94 -11.70 -12.20
CA CYS A 32 -2.07 -10.77 -12.20
C CYS A 32 -2.71 -10.65 -13.58
N ALA A 33 -3.87 -9.97 -13.66
CA ALA A 33 -4.49 -9.66 -14.93
C ALA A 33 -3.65 -8.68 -15.76
N ASP A 34 -3.54 -8.94 -17.06
CA ASP A 34 -2.86 -8.08 -18.04
C ASP A 34 -3.44 -6.65 -18.07
N THR A 35 -4.75 -6.54 -17.95
CA THR A 35 -5.46 -5.26 -17.88
C THR A 35 -4.99 -4.40 -16.71
N THR A 36 -4.63 -5.00 -15.58
CA THR A 36 -4.11 -4.28 -14.40
C THR A 36 -2.72 -3.70 -14.68
N VAL A 37 -1.83 -4.48 -15.30
CA VAL A 37 -0.49 -4.01 -15.68
C VAL A 37 -0.61 -2.91 -16.72
N THR A 38 -1.47 -3.09 -17.71
CA THR A 38 -1.74 -2.09 -18.76
C THR A 38 -2.27 -0.78 -18.16
N LYS A 39 -3.18 -0.83 -17.19
CA LYS A 39 -3.67 0.38 -16.48
C LYS A 39 -2.53 1.08 -15.74
N ILE A 40 -1.67 0.34 -15.05
CA ILE A 40 -0.52 0.93 -14.34
C ILE A 40 0.46 1.60 -15.32
N LEU A 41 0.73 0.96 -16.45
CA LEU A 41 1.60 1.53 -17.49
C LEU A 41 0.99 2.79 -18.12
N LYS A 42 -0.33 2.80 -18.34
CA LYS A 42 -1.05 4.00 -18.79
C LYS A 42 -1.04 5.13 -17.76
N ASP A 43 -1.17 4.81 -16.47
CA ASP A 43 -1.07 5.79 -15.39
C ASP A 43 0.32 6.44 -15.33
N LEU A 44 1.38 5.70 -15.67
CA LEU A 44 2.75 6.23 -15.75
C LEU A 44 2.95 7.13 -16.98
N GLY A 45 2.18 6.90 -18.05
CA GLY A 45 2.00 7.82 -19.17
C GLY A 45 3.32 8.32 -19.75
N ASN A 46 3.50 9.65 -19.71
CA ASN A 46 4.63 10.36 -20.33
C ASN A 46 6.00 10.05 -19.69
N ALA A 47 6.02 9.44 -18.51
CA ALA A 47 7.27 9.01 -17.87
C ALA A 47 7.87 7.74 -18.53
N LEU A 48 7.16 7.15 -19.49
CA LEU A 48 7.57 5.97 -20.23
C LEU A 48 7.67 6.26 -21.73
N THR A 49 8.62 5.61 -22.40
CA THR A 49 8.62 5.45 -23.85
C THR A 49 8.08 4.09 -24.23
N THR A 50 7.50 4.01 -25.42
CA THR A 50 6.90 2.78 -25.95
C THR A 50 7.62 2.35 -27.22
N ARG A 51 8.11 1.12 -27.22
CA ARG A 51 8.66 0.46 -28.40
C ARG A 51 7.70 -0.62 -28.89
N VAL A 52 7.38 -0.58 -30.17
CA VAL A 52 6.58 -1.63 -30.81
C VAL A 52 7.51 -2.71 -31.34
N CYS A 53 7.40 -3.92 -30.80
CA CYS A 53 8.12 -5.09 -31.31
C CYS A 53 7.14 -6.04 -32.00
N LYS A 54 7.52 -6.50 -33.19
CA LYS A 54 6.82 -7.59 -33.89
C LYS A 54 7.46 -8.89 -33.44
N THR A 55 6.85 -9.57 -32.48
CA THR A 55 7.37 -10.85 -31.96
C THR A 55 6.85 -12.05 -32.74
N GLU A 56 5.64 -11.96 -33.30
CA GLU A 56 5.02 -13.00 -34.12
C GLU A 56 4.31 -12.34 -35.32
N PRO A 57 4.13 -13.05 -36.45
CA PRO A 57 3.33 -12.55 -37.55
C PRO A 57 1.91 -12.22 -37.07
N GLY A 58 1.52 -10.95 -37.20
CA GLY A 58 0.20 -10.45 -36.77
C GLY A 58 0.10 -9.96 -35.33
N LYS A 59 1.05 -10.27 -34.43
CA LYS A 59 1.02 -9.77 -33.04
C LYS A 59 2.05 -8.66 -32.83
N ARG A 60 1.54 -7.45 -32.57
CA ARG A 60 2.34 -6.30 -32.15
C ARG A 60 2.34 -6.24 -30.63
N ARG A 61 3.51 -6.32 -30.01
CA ARG A 61 3.68 -6.14 -28.57
C ARG A 61 4.27 -4.76 -28.28
N LEU A 62 3.70 -4.10 -27.27
CA LEU A 62 4.21 -2.84 -26.76
C LEU A 62 5.13 -3.14 -25.58
N TYR A 63 6.36 -2.66 -25.69
CA TYR A 63 7.36 -2.69 -24.64
C TYR A 63 7.52 -1.28 -24.10
N TYR A 64 7.45 -1.14 -22.78
CA TYR A 64 7.55 0.12 -22.09
C TYR A 64 8.89 0.18 -21.36
N SER A 65 9.59 1.30 -21.51
CA SER A 65 10.83 1.59 -20.78
C SER A 65 10.78 3.01 -20.23
N ILE A 66 11.59 3.29 -19.20
CA ILE A 66 11.60 4.59 -18.54
C ILE A 66 12.26 5.64 -19.45
N THR A 67 11.62 6.79 -19.58
CA THR A 67 12.24 8.02 -20.11
C THR A 67 12.67 8.93 -18.97
N GLU A 68 11.79 9.16 -18.01
CA GLU A 68 12.01 10.07 -16.88
C GLU A 68 12.10 9.31 -15.57
N HIS A 69 13.31 8.90 -15.21
CA HIS A 69 13.55 8.11 -13.99
C HIS A 69 13.05 8.80 -12.71
N ASN A 70 13.24 10.12 -12.61
CA ASN A 70 12.80 10.89 -11.45
C ASN A 70 11.28 10.90 -11.28
N ALA A 71 10.52 11.00 -12.37
CA ALA A 71 9.06 10.97 -12.33
C ALA A 71 8.54 9.62 -11.82
N VAL A 72 9.11 8.52 -12.35
CA VAL A 72 8.77 7.16 -11.93
C VAL A 72 9.13 6.92 -10.45
N LEU A 73 10.29 7.42 -10.00
CA LEU A 73 10.73 7.31 -8.61
C LEU A 73 9.82 8.11 -7.66
N GLN A 74 9.39 9.31 -8.04
CA GLN A 74 8.40 10.07 -7.27
C GLN A 74 7.08 9.31 -7.16
N MET A 75 6.60 8.71 -8.25
CA MET A 75 5.38 7.89 -8.23
C MET A 75 5.53 6.65 -7.35
N ARG A 76 6.70 6.01 -7.36
CA ARG A 76 7.04 4.90 -6.45
C ARG A 76 6.93 5.34 -4.99
N ASN A 77 7.50 6.49 -4.65
CA ASN A 77 7.53 7.00 -3.27
C ASN A 77 6.17 7.49 -2.77
N ARG A 78 5.27 7.89 -3.66
CA ARG A 78 3.86 8.19 -3.33
C ARG A 78 3.10 6.94 -2.89
N ILE A 79 3.49 5.75 -3.36
CA ILE A 79 2.88 4.48 -2.95
C ILE A 79 3.49 4.07 -1.61
N ARG A 80 2.93 4.61 -0.51
CA ARG A 80 3.36 4.27 0.85
C ARG A 80 3.26 2.75 1.08
N ARG A 81 4.27 2.20 1.76
CA ARG A 81 4.32 0.83 2.28
C ARG A 81 3.32 0.66 3.44
N GLY A 82 2.02 0.70 3.14
CA GLY A 82 1.00 0.59 4.18
C GLY A 82 -0.40 0.80 3.64
N SER A 83 -1.35 0.05 4.21
CA SER A 83 -2.77 0.03 3.88
C SER A 83 -3.43 1.40 4.13
N LEU A 84 -3.32 2.31 3.18
CA LEU A 84 -4.26 3.42 3.01
C LEU A 84 -4.84 3.26 1.61
N SER A 85 -5.92 2.50 1.58
CA SER A 85 -6.74 2.21 0.41
C SER A 85 -6.99 3.48 -0.40
N GLN A 86 -6.97 3.34 -1.73
CA GLN A 86 -7.42 4.35 -2.70
C GLN A 86 -8.94 4.66 -2.61
N ASN A 87 -9.60 4.23 -1.53
CA ASN A 87 -11.03 4.44 -1.25
C ASN A 87 -11.25 5.28 0.01
N LEU A 88 -10.28 6.09 0.43
CA LEU A 88 -10.56 7.12 1.42
C LEU A 88 -11.38 8.21 0.74
N ARG A 89 -12.69 8.21 1.01
CA ARG A 89 -13.51 9.43 0.99
C ARG A 89 -12.65 10.59 1.50
N PRO A 90 -12.77 11.82 0.96
CA PRO A 90 -12.01 12.95 1.44
C PRO A 90 -12.05 12.95 2.96
N VAL A 91 -10.88 12.74 3.58
CA VAL A 91 -10.79 12.75 5.04
C VAL A 91 -11.25 14.15 5.42
N PRO A 92 -12.38 14.31 6.12
CA PRO A 92 -12.84 15.63 6.51
C PRO A 92 -11.71 16.28 7.28
N PRO A 93 -11.43 17.58 7.05
CA PRO A 93 -10.31 18.24 7.69
C PRO A 93 -10.47 18.12 9.21
N LYS A 94 -9.63 17.28 9.83
CA LYS A 94 -9.54 17.15 11.30
C LYS A 94 -9.26 18.49 11.99
N ALA A 95 -8.79 19.48 11.22
CA ALA A 95 -8.56 20.85 11.68
C ALA A 95 -9.80 21.52 12.29
N ALA A 96 -11.03 21.14 11.90
CA ALA A 96 -12.24 21.79 12.43
C ALA A 96 -12.53 21.43 13.89
N PHE A 97 -12.41 20.15 14.25
CA PHE A 97 -12.74 19.71 15.62
C PHE A 97 -11.68 20.16 16.63
N ASP A 98 -10.39 20.04 16.30
CA ASP A 98 -9.33 20.52 17.19
C ASP A 98 -9.34 22.04 17.34
N ALA A 99 -9.72 22.79 16.30
CA ALA A 99 -9.92 24.23 16.40
C ALA A 99 -11.11 24.60 17.30
N LEU A 100 -12.19 23.82 17.26
CA LEU A 100 -13.35 23.97 18.16
C LEU A 100 -12.98 23.62 19.62
N LEU A 101 -12.22 22.55 19.84
CA LEU A 101 -11.73 22.21 21.19
C LEU A 101 -10.80 23.30 21.75
N ARG A 102 -9.94 23.87 20.91
CA ARG A 102 -9.05 24.98 21.31
C ARG A 102 -9.81 26.25 21.66
N THR A 103 -10.88 26.60 20.94
CA THR A 103 -11.73 27.74 21.29
C THR A 103 -12.44 27.55 22.63
N TRP A 104 -12.69 26.31 23.03
CA TRP A 104 -13.27 25.93 24.32
C TRP A 104 -12.21 25.65 25.40
N GLY A 105 -10.92 25.89 25.13
CA GLY A 105 -9.83 25.68 26.08
C GLY A 105 -9.46 24.23 26.35
N ILE A 106 -10.08 23.27 25.65
CA ILE A 106 -9.82 21.84 25.78
C ILE A 106 -8.56 21.53 24.99
N ARG A 107 -7.41 21.50 25.67
CA ARG A 107 -6.16 20.99 25.08
C ARG A 107 -6.26 19.47 25.01
N HIS A 108 -5.88 18.89 23.87
CA HIS A 108 -5.67 17.45 23.79
C HIS A 108 -4.70 17.04 24.91
N PRO A 109 -5.03 16.04 25.75
CA PRO A 109 -4.10 15.56 26.75
C PRO A 109 -2.90 14.96 26.01
N MET A 110 -1.78 15.66 26.00
CA MET A 110 -0.49 15.08 25.63
C MET A 110 -0.12 14.10 26.73
N ASN A 111 -0.14 12.81 26.38
CA ASN A 111 0.50 11.73 27.13
C ASN A 111 0.17 11.69 28.63
N HIS A 112 -1.01 11.19 28.98
CA HIS A 112 -1.05 10.34 30.16
C HIS A 112 -0.47 9.00 29.72
N ASP A 113 0.78 8.74 30.08
CA ASP A 113 1.34 7.39 30.11
C ASP A 113 0.37 6.51 30.90
N LEU A 114 -0.48 5.77 30.19
CA LEU A 114 -1.31 4.75 30.81
C LEU A 114 -0.34 3.70 31.37
N PRO A 115 -0.41 3.38 32.68
CA PRO A 115 0.47 2.36 33.24
C PRO A 115 0.16 1.02 32.56
N GLY A 116 1.12 0.52 31.78
CA GLY A 116 1.01 -0.72 31.00
C GLY A 116 1.00 -2.01 31.82
N ARG A 117 0.63 -1.95 33.11
CA ARG A 117 0.66 -3.10 34.01
C ARG A 117 -0.73 -3.38 34.56
N VAL A 118 -1.47 -4.21 33.85
CA VAL A 118 -2.63 -4.91 34.39
C VAL A 118 -2.08 -6.05 35.25
N HIS A 119 -2.19 -5.93 36.58
CA HIS A 119 -1.98 -7.08 37.46
C HIS A 119 -3.07 -8.11 37.12
N ARG A 120 -2.69 -9.24 36.51
CA ARG A 120 -3.57 -10.41 36.44
C ARG A 120 -3.70 -10.94 37.86
N ILE A 121 -4.92 -10.98 38.37
CA ILE A 121 -5.26 -11.76 39.54
C ILE A 121 -5.26 -13.21 39.06
N GLU A 122 -4.26 -14.00 39.47
CA GLU A 122 -4.30 -15.44 39.32
C GLU A 122 -5.48 -15.95 40.15
N ILE A 123 -6.46 -16.54 39.49
CA ILE A 123 -7.51 -17.29 40.17
C ILE A 123 -6.81 -18.55 40.65
N ALA A 124 -6.68 -18.70 41.97
CA ALA A 124 -6.27 -19.96 42.57
C ALA A 124 -7.35 -20.99 42.25
N GLU A 125 -7.07 -21.84 41.27
CA GLU A 125 -7.81 -23.08 41.02
C GLU A 125 -7.46 -24.05 42.16
N ASP A 126 -8.09 -23.91 43.33
CA ASP A 126 -8.04 -24.92 44.39
C ASP A 126 -9.10 -24.59 45.45
N GLN A 127 -10.35 -25.05 45.23
CA GLN A 127 -11.36 -25.36 46.28
C GLN A 127 -12.75 -25.78 45.72
N LEU A 128 -12.84 -26.31 44.50
CA LEU A 128 -14.14 -26.71 43.91
C LEU A 128 -14.54 -28.17 44.15
N PHE A 129 -13.81 -28.88 45.01
CA PHE A 129 -14.12 -30.26 45.41
C PHE A 129 -13.99 -30.44 46.91
N GLU A 130 -14.89 -29.84 47.69
CA GLU A 130 -15.22 -30.32 49.04
C GLU A 130 -16.51 -29.64 49.51
N GLU A 131 -17.67 -30.20 49.13
CA GLU A 131 -18.89 -30.31 49.95
C GLU A 131 -20.06 -30.80 49.08
N ALA A 132 -20.21 -32.11 49.01
CA ALA A 132 -21.51 -32.77 48.90
C ALA A 132 -21.34 -34.22 49.37
N ALA A 133 -21.20 -34.36 50.70
CA ALA A 133 -21.56 -35.58 51.40
C ALA A 133 -23.09 -35.68 51.48
#